data_AF-A9E476-F1
#
_entry.id   AF-A9E476-F1
#
_cell.length_a   1.000
_cell.length_b   1.000
_cell.length_c   1.000
_cell.angle_alpha   90.00
_cell.angle_beta   90.00
_cell.angle_gamma   90.00
#
_symmetry.space_group_name_H-M   'P 1'
#
loop_
_entity.id
_entity.type
_entity.pdbx_description
1 polymer ?
#
loop_
_entity_poly.entity_id
_entity_poly.type
_entity_poly.pdbx_seq_one_letter_code
_entity_poly.pdbx_strand_id
1 'polypeptide(L)'
;MEATAHFCPECGTNQGVKVVYIDRNDKPVGLIVLCVLTICGSLFTIGRAIIYELFAAITEDEGIATRGLIYILTSVGTIIGAVLMISRKLIGLYIYSVSQVIYIITLVIAIYTHNSETGFVPRNGLADMSGIMIFYFGLPALIFLGVYWLKDIRKYLY
;
A
#
# COMPACT_ATOMS: atom_id res chain seq x y z
N MET A 1 -7.34 21.80 37.37
CA MET A 1 -8.31 20.71 37.12
C MET A 1 -9.67 21.27 37.45
N GLU A 2 -10.37 21.84 36.49
CA GLU A 2 -11.74 22.37 36.70
C GLU A 2 -12.70 21.48 35.91
N ALA A 3 -13.56 20.78 36.65
CA ALA A 3 -14.62 19.97 36.09
C ALA A 3 -15.86 20.86 35.87
N THR A 4 -16.13 21.23 34.63
CA THR A 4 -17.37 21.94 34.27
C THR A 4 -18.52 20.93 34.18
N ALA A 5 -19.37 20.90 35.21
CA ALA A 5 -20.58 20.09 35.25
C ALA A 5 -21.63 20.66 34.28
N HIS A 6 -22.00 19.89 33.26
CA HIS A 6 -23.08 20.24 32.33
C HIS A 6 -24.44 19.85 32.96
N PHE A 7 -25.20 20.85 33.39
CA PHE A 7 -26.56 20.71 33.92
C PHE A 7 -27.58 20.61 32.78
N CYS A 8 -28.50 19.64 32.82
CA CYS A 8 -29.56 19.51 31.80
C CYS A 8 -30.84 20.23 32.26
N PRO A 9 -31.30 21.28 31.55
CA PRO A 9 -32.42 22.11 31.99
C PRO A 9 -33.79 21.44 31.85
N GLU A 10 -33.92 20.36 31.07
CA GLU A 10 -35.21 19.66 30.90
C GLU A 10 -35.51 18.65 32.03
N CYS A 11 -34.48 18.06 32.64
CA CYS A 11 -34.65 17.02 33.65
C CYS A 11 -34.17 17.42 35.05
N GLY A 12 -33.68 18.64 35.24
CA GLY A 12 -33.37 19.23 36.54
C GLY A 12 -32.33 18.46 37.37
N THR A 13 -31.55 17.58 36.74
CA THR A 13 -30.57 16.70 37.40
C THR A 13 -29.17 16.97 36.88
N ASN A 14 -28.19 16.91 37.79
CA ASN A 14 -26.78 16.90 37.43
C ASN A 14 -26.49 15.62 36.65
N GLN A 15 -26.49 15.74 35.33
CA GLN A 15 -26.03 14.67 34.47
C GLN A 15 -24.51 14.68 34.56
N GLY A 16 -23.98 13.92 35.52
CA GLY A 16 -22.63 13.41 35.44
C GLY A 16 -22.58 12.48 34.24
N VAL A 17 -22.62 13.05 33.03
CA VAL A 17 -22.43 12.33 31.79
C VAL A 17 -21.02 11.80 31.90
N LYS A 18 -20.92 10.54 32.32
CA LYS A 18 -19.74 9.73 32.06
C LYS A 18 -19.70 9.73 30.54
N VAL A 19 -18.94 10.68 29.97
CA VAL A 19 -18.47 10.58 28.59
C VAL A 19 -17.78 9.23 28.59
N VAL A 20 -18.49 8.22 28.10
CA VAL A 20 -17.90 6.97 27.73
C VAL A 20 -17.04 7.38 26.55
N TYR A 21 -15.81 7.80 26.84
CA TYR A 21 -14.74 7.67 25.88
C TYR A 21 -14.87 6.22 25.46
N ILE A 22 -15.29 5.98 24.22
CA ILE A 22 -15.06 4.69 23.60
C ILE A 22 -13.55 4.59 23.61
N ASP A 23 -13.03 4.04 24.71
CA ASP A 23 -11.68 3.53 24.78
C ASP A 23 -11.65 2.53 23.64
N ARG A 24 -11.11 2.97 22.50
CA ARG A 24 -10.85 2.11 21.35
C ARG A 24 -9.83 1.12 21.85
N ASN A 25 -10.35 0.08 22.50
CA ASN A 25 -9.62 -1.03 23.04
C ASN A 25 -8.53 -1.39 22.04
N ASP A 26 -7.30 -1.27 22.52
CA ASP A 26 -6.00 -1.01 21.90
C ASP A 26 -5.50 -2.08 20.91
N LYS A 27 -6.42 -2.67 20.14
CA LYS A 27 -6.10 -3.59 19.06
C LYS A 27 -6.01 -2.77 17.78
N PRO A 28 -4.84 -2.73 17.11
CA PRO A 28 -4.64 -1.96 15.90
C PRO A 28 -5.26 -2.75 14.73
N VAL A 29 -6.55 -3.09 14.82
CA VAL A 29 -7.26 -3.94 13.85
C VAL A 29 -7.19 -3.31 12.46
N GLY A 30 -7.30 -1.98 12.38
CA GLY A 30 -7.12 -1.25 11.12
C GLY A 30 -5.72 -1.44 10.52
N LEU A 31 -4.66 -1.35 11.33
CA LEU A 31 -3.28 -1.60 10.88
C LEU A 31 -3.10 -3.06 10.44
N ILE A 32 -3.64 -4.01 11.20
CA ILE A 32 -3.55 -5.45 10.91
C ILE A 32 -4.23 -5.76 9.58
N VAL A 33 -5.46 -5.28 9.38
CA VAL A 33 -6.21 -5.46 8.12
C VAL A 33 -5.46 -4.83 6.96
N LEU A 34 -4.91 -3.62 7.13
CA LEU A 34 -4.12 -2.95 6.10
C LEU A 34 -2.85 -3.74 5.74
N CYS A 35 -2.17 -4.32 6.74
CA CYS A 35 -0.99 -5.16 6.52
C CYS A 35 -1.35 -6.48 5.82
N VAL A 36 -2.47 -7.12 6.19
CA VAL A 36 -2.95 -8.34 5.52
C VAL A 36 -3.29 -8.05 4.05
N LEU A 37 -4.01 -6.96 3.77
CA LEU A 37 -4.30 -6.52 2.40
C LEU A 37 -3.01 -6.26 1.61
N THR A 38 -2.01 -5.64 2.24
CA THR A 38 -0.69 -5.39 1.64
C THR A 38 0.03 -6.70 1.30
N ILE A 39 0.01 -7.69 2.19
CA ILE A 39 0.60 -9.01 1.96
C ILE A 39 -0.12 -9.71 0.81
N CYS A 40 -1.45 -9.73 0.80
CA CYS A 40 -2.24 -10.32 -0.29
C CYS A 40 -1.94 -9.65 -1.64
N GLY A 41 -1.86 -8.32 -1.69
CA GLY A 41 -1.51 -7.58 -2.90
C GLY A 41 -0.08 -7.88 -3.38
N SER A 42 0.87 -8.04 -2.45
CA SER A 42 2.25 -8.39 -2.76
C SER A 42 2.36 -9.82 -3.32
N LEU A 43 1.61 -10.78 -2.77
CA LEU A 43 1.53 -12.15 -3.31
C LEU A 43 0.96 -12.18 -4.72
N PHE A 44 -0.08 -11.40 -4.99
CA PHE A 44 -0.62 -11.26 -6.35
C PHE A 44 0.41 -10.67 -7.32
N THR A 45 1.20 -9.71 -6.86
CA THR A 45 2.29 -9.10 -7.65
C THR A 45 3.42 -10.09 -7.93
N ILE A 46 3.77 -10.95 -6.98
CA ILE A 46 4.72 -12.05 -7.21
C ILE A 46 4.16 -13.03 -8.24
N GLY A 47 2.89 -13.43 -8.11
CA GLY A 47 2.24 -14.32 -9.09
C GLY A 47 2.29 -13.75 -10.51
N ARG A 48 2.02 -12.44 -10.66
CA ARG A 48 2.15 -11.75 -11.95
C ARG A 48 3.60 -11.75 -12.46
N ALA A 49 4.58 -11.57 -11.57
CA ALA A 49 5.99 -11.49 -11.94
C ALA A 49 6.50 -12.84 -12.49
N ILE A 50 6.05 -13.94 -11.89
CA ILE A 50 6.33 -15.30 -12.39
C ILE A 50 5.71 -15.50 -13.78
N ILE A 51 4.51 -14.97 -14.03
CA ILE A 51 3.90 -15.00 -15.37
C ILE A 51 4.77 -14.20 -16.36
N TYR A 52 5.24 -13.01 -15.98
CA TYR A 52 6.15 -12.24 -16.84
C TYR A 52 7.45 -12.98 -17.15
N GLU A 53 8.02 -13.68 -16.17
CA GLU A 53 9.23 -14.50 -16.36
C GLU A 53 8.98 -15.68 -17.30
N LEU A 54 7.80 -16.33 -17.21
CA LEU A 54 7.39 -17.37 -18.15
C LEU A 54 7.24 -16.83 -19.58
N PHE A 55 6.63 -15.63 -19.74
CA PHE A 55 6.53 -14.98 -21.04
C PHE A 55 7.90 -14.56 -21.59
N ALA A 56 8.80 -14.05 -20.75
CA ALA A 56 10.16 -13.70 -21.13
C ALA A 56 10.95 -14.90 -21.67
N ALA A 57 10.76 -16.08 -21.06
CA ALA A 57 11.37 -17.33 -21.52
C ALA A 57 10.82 -17.78 -22.89
N ILE A 58 9.60 -17.40 -23.24
CA ILE A 58 8.97 -17.69 -24.54
C ILE A 58 9.37 -16.66 -25.61
N THR A 59 9.57 -15.41 -25.23
CA THR A 59 9.88 -14.31 -26.16
C THR A 59 11.38 -13.97 -26.26
N GLU A 60 12.24 -14.64 -25.50
CA GLU A 60 13.68 -14.35 -25.35
C GLU A 60 13.99 -12.88 -25.00
N ASP A 61 13.06 -12.21 -24.29
CA ASP A 61 13.17 -10.80 -23.95
C ASP A 61 13.76 -10.63 -22.55
N GLU A 62 15.07 -10.36 -22.48
CA GLU A 62 15.79 -10.12 -21.23
C GLU A 62 15.27 -8.88 -20.46
N GLY A 63 14.64 -7.93 -21.15
CA GLY A 63 14.02 -6.75 -20.56
C GLY A 63 12.78 -7.08 -19.73
N ILE A 64 12.04 -8.14 -20.08
CA ILE A 64 10.88 -8.61 -19.32
C ILE A 64 11.34 -9.42 -18.10
N ALA A 65 12.39 -10.23 -18.22
CA ALA A 65 12.94 -11.03 -17.13
C ALA A 65 13.49 -10.16 -15.98
N THR A 66 14.25 -9.12 -16.31
CA THR A 66 14.81 -8.18 -15.32
C THR A 66 13.72 -7.41 -14.56
N ARG A 67 12.62 -7.04 -15.23
CA ARG A 67 11.45 -6.41 -14.58
C ARG A 67 10.74 -7.36 -13.62
N GLY A 68 10.57 -8.62 -14.01
CA GLY A 68 9.99 -9.67 -13.16
C GLY A 68 10.74 -9.81 -11.84
N LEU A 69 12.08 -9.87 -11.90
CA LEU A 69 12.93 -9.99 -10.72
C LEU A 69 12.81 -8.77 -9.79
N ILE A 70 12.76 -7.55 -10.34
CA ILE A 70 12.57 -6.33 -9.53
C ILE A 70 11.19 -6.33 -8.84
N TYR A 71 10.13 -6.78 -9.52
CA TYR A 71 8.81 -6.91 -8.91
C TYR A 71 8.78 -7.95 -7.78
N ILE A 72 9.49 -9.07 -7.92
CA ILE A 72 9.61 -10.06 -6.84
C ILE A 72 10.36 -9.44 -5.65
N LEU A 73 11.50 -8.81 -5.89
CA LEU A 73 12.34 -8.22 -4.84
C LEU A 73 11.59 -7.14 -4.04
N THR A 74 10.90 -6.24 -4.74
CA THR A 74 10.09 -5.18 -4.12
C THR A 74 8.87 -5.73 -3.38
N SER A 75 8.25 -6.81 -3.88
CA SER A 75 7.14 -7.50 -3.21
C SER A 75 7.59 -8.21 -1.92
N VAL A 76 8.77 -8.83 -1.93
CA VAL A 76 9.36 -9.42 -0.72
C VAL A 76 9.66 -8.32 0.31
N GLY A 77 10.25 -7.21 -0.11
CA GLY A 77 10.51 -6.06 0.77
C GLY A 77 9.25 -5.47 1.40
N THR A 78 8.17 -5.36 0.62
CA THR A 78 6.87 -4.89 1.13
C THR A 78 6.23 -5.88 2.11
N ILE A 79 6.34 -7.19 1.89
CA ILE A 79 5.89 -8.23 2.84
C ILE A 79 6.69 -8.13 4.14
N ILE A 80 8.02 -8.04 4.07
CA ILE A 80 8.88 -7.90 5.26
C ILE A 80 8.49 -6.63 6.04
N GLY A 81 8.29 -5.51 5.33
CA GLY A 81 7.82 -4.26 5.93
C GLY A 81 6.47 -4.43 6.63
N ALA A 82 5.50 -5.09 5.99
CA ALA A 82 4.18 -5.36 6.55
C ALA A 82 4.23 -6.24 7.80
N VAL A 83 5.04 -7.32 7.80
CA VAL A 83 5.23 -8.20 8.97
C VAL A 83 5.86 -7.43 10.14
N LEU A 84 6.83 -6.56 9.88
CA LEU A 84 7.43 -5.71 10.89
C LEU A 84 6.47 -4.65 11.43
N MET A 85 5.57 -4.13 10.58
CA MET A 85 4.50 -3.22 11.01
C MET A 85 3.45 -3.92 11.90
N ILE A 86 3.10 -5.18 11.61
CA ILE A 86 2.26 -6.00 12.51
C ILE A 86 2.94 -6.17 13.88
N SER A 87 4.26 -6.31 13.87
CA SER A 87 5.09 -6.38 15.09
C SER A 87 5.30 -5.01 15.77
N ARG A 88 4.56 -3.97 15.38
CA ARG A 88 4.65 -2.60 15.90
C ARG A 88 6.03 -1.96 15.82
N LYS A 89 6.81 -2.25 14.76
CA LYS A 89 8.13 -1.65 14.56
C LYS A 89 8.08 -0.58 13.47
N LEU A 90 8.46 0.66 13.81
CA LEU A 90 8.59 1.77 12.85
C LEU A 90 9.50 1.44 11.66
N ILE A 91 10.54 0.63 11.87
CA ILE A 91 11.45 0.22 10.78
C ILE A 91 10.70 -0.49 9.65
N GLY A 92 9.60 -1.19 9.97
CA GLY A 92 8.77 -1.85 8.97
C GLY A 92 8.10 -0.85 8.00
N LEU A 93 7.69 0.31 8.50
CA LEU A 93 7.10 1.37 7.69
C LEU A 93 8.13 1.97 6.71
N TYR A 94 9.37 2.15 7.15
CA TYR A 94 10.45 2.64 6.28
C TYR A 94 10.79 1.63 5.18
N ILE A 95 10.96 0.35 5.54
CA ILE A 95 11.25 -0.72 4.57
C ILE A 95 10.10 -0.84 3.56
N TYR A 96 8.85 -0.80 4.03
CA TYR A 96 7.67 -0.77 3.17
C TYR A 96 7.69 0.42 2.21
N SER A 97 7.94 1.63 2.73
CA SER A 97 7.94 2.87 1.95
C SER A 97 9.01 2.84 0.86
N VAL A 98 10.23 2.42 1.18
CA VAL A 98 11.32 2.30 0.20
C VAL A 98 10.96 1.28 -0.88
N SER A 99 10.43 0.12 -0.49
CA SER A 99 10.03 -0.93 -1.43
C SER A 99 8.90 -0.46 -2.37
N GLN A 100 7.92 0.27 -1.83
CA GLN A 100 6.84 0.89 -2.59
C GLN A 100 7.35 1.94 -3.59
N VAL A 101 8.26 2.81 -3.17
CA VAL A 101 8.84 3.83 -4.06
C VAL A 101 9.60 3.17 -5.22
N ILE A 102 10.41 2.15 -4.95
CA ILE A 102 11.11 1.40 -6.00
C ILE A 102 10.12 0.74 -6.96
N TYR A 103 9.05 0.15 -6.43
CA TYR A 103 7.97 -0.45 -7.24
C TYR A 103 7.33 0.60 -8.19
N ILE A 104 6.99 1.78 -7.67
CA ILE A 104 6.40 2.88 -8.46
C ILE A 104 7.38 3.36 -9.53
N ILE A 105 8.66 3.56 -9.21
CA ILE A 105 9.68 3.98 -10.19
C ILE A 105 9.81 2.93 -11.30
N THR A 106 9.88 1.65 -10.94
CA THR A 106 9.97 0.55 -11.90
C THR A 106 8.77 0.52 -12.85
N LEU A 107 7.57 0.78 -12.32
CA LEU A 107 6.35 0.90 -13.10
C LEU A 107 6.45 2.05 -14.11
N VAL A 108 6.90 3.24 -13.67
CA VAL A 108 7.09 4.43 -14.53
C VAL A 108 8.09 4.16 -15.66
N ILE A 109 9.23 3.52 -15.35
CA ILE A 109 10.24 3.16 -16.35
C ILE A 109 9.68 2.17 -17.38
N ALA A 110 8.91 1.18 -16.93
CA ALA A 110 8.30 0.19 -17.81
C ALA A 110 7.35 0.82 -18.85
N ILE A 111 6.65 1.88 -18.46
CA ILE A 111 5.77 2.65 -19.35
C ILE A 111 6.58 3.49 -20.33
N TYR A 112 7.59 4.21 -19.84
CA TYR A 112 8.42 5.06 -20.68
C TYR A 112 9.10 4.25 -21.78
N THR A 113 9.66 3.11 -21.42
CA THR A 113 10.31 2.18 -22.37
C THR A 113 9.33 1.62 -23.40
N HIS A 114 8.14 1.15 -22.99
CA HIS A 114 7.12 0.72 -23.95
C HIS A 114 6.66 1.84 -24.89
N ASN A 115 6.49 3.06 -24.39
CA ASN A 115 6.11 4.21 -25.23
C ASN A 115 7.24 4.67 -26.16
N SER A 116 8.50 4.46 -25.79
CA SER A 116 9.66 4.85 -26.59
C SER A 116 9.96 3.88 -27.75
N GLU A 117 9.68 2.60 -27.59
CA GLU A 117 9.87 1.59 -28.65
C GLU A 117 8.76 1.66 -29.71
N THR A 118 7.56 2.10 -29.32
CA THR A 118 6.47 2.40 -30.25
C THR A 118 6.33 3.91 -30.39
N GLY A 119 7.24 4.56 -31.11
CA GLY A 119 7.21 6.02 -31.30
C GLY A 119 5.81 6.54 -31.62
N PHE A 120 5.16 7.18 -30.64
CA PHE A 120 3.88 7.90 -30.72
C PHE A 120 2.85 7.37 -31.73
N VAL A 121 2.71 6.05 -31.88
CA VAL A 121 1.59 5.46 -32.60
C VAL A 121 0.68 4.87 -31.53
N PRO A 122 -0.53 5.40 -31.32
CA PRO A 122 -1.52 4.73 -30.50
C PRO A 122 -1.85 3.41 -31.19
N ARG A 123 -1.17 2.33 -30.80
CA ARG A 123 -1.52 0.97 -31.21
C ARG A 123 -2.70 0.57 -30.32
N ASN A 124 -3.86 1.00 -30.78
CA ASN A 124 -5.21 0.72 -30.27
C ASN A 124 -5.25 -0.69 -29.65
N GLY A 125 -5.22 -0.77 -28.31
CA GLY A 125 -5.30 -2.03 -27.56
C GLY A 125 -4.20 -2.25 -26.51
N LEU A 126 -2.92 -2.30 -26.90
CA LEU A 126 -1.82 -2.70 -25.98
C LEU A 126 -1.23 -1.53 -25.18
N ALA A 127 -1.15 -0.34 -25.78
CA ALA A 127 -0.70 0.87 -25.07
C ALA A 127 -1.70 1.28 -23.97
N ASP A 128 -3.01 1.15 -24.25
CA ASP A 128 -4.07 1.36 -23.26
C ASP A 128 -3.99 0.36 -22.10
N MET A 129 -3.62 -0.90 -22.36
CA MET A 129 -3.44 -1.91 -21.30
C MET A 129 -2.33 -1.52 -20.31
N SER A 130 -1.25 -0.88 -20.79
CA SER A 130 -0.19 -0.39 -19.90
C SER A 130 -0.66 0.74 -18.99
N GLY A 131 -1.52 1.64 -19.47
CA GLY A 131 -2.15 2.69 -18.68
C GLY A 131 -3.15 2.15 -17.65
N ILE A 132 -3.95 1.16 -18.03
CA ILE A 132 -4.89 0.46 -17.14
C ILE A 132 -4.14 -0.23 -16.00
N MET A 133 -2.97 -0.82 -16.27
CA MET A 133 -2.12 -1.42 -15.24
C MET A 133 -1.67 -0.41 -14.16
N ILE A 134 -1.41 0.85 -14.53
CA ILE A 134 -1.07 1.90 -13.55
C ILE A 134 -2.26 2.22 -12.67
N PHE A 135 -3.44 2.37 -13.28
CA PHE A 135 -4.62 2.74 -12.54
C PHE A 135 -5.01 1.62 -11.55
N TYR A 136 -4.93 0.36 -11.97
CA TYR A 136 -5.30 -0.77 -11.13
C TYR A 136 -4.23 -1.17 -10.11
N PHE A 137 -2.93 -1.03 -10.42
CA PHE A 137 -1.85 -1.50 -9.53
C PHE A 137 -1.02 -0.38 -8.90
N GLY A 138 -0.88 0.76 -9.57
CA GLY A 138 -0.15 1.93 -9.08
C GLY A 138 -0.99 2.82 -8.15
N LEU A 139 -2.27 3.04 -8.48
CA LEU A 139 -3.15 3.87 -7.65
C LEU A 139 -3.35 3.28 -6.24
N PRO A 140 -3.66 1.98 -6.06
CA PRO A 140 -3.77 1.43 -4.71
C PRO A 140 -2.44 1.50 -3.97
N ALA A 141 -1.31 1.22 -4.62
CA ALA A 141 0.02 1.34 -4.03
C ALA A 141 0.28 2.73 -3.42
N LEU A 142 -0.07 3.80 -4.13
CA LEU A 142 0.02 5.18 -3.63
C LEU A 142 -0.95 5.47 -2.48
N ILE A 143 -2.20 5.00 -2.58
CA ILE A 143 -3.20 5.17 -1.52
C ILE A 143 -2.74 4.49 -0.23
N PHE A 144 -2.30 3.22 -0.31
CA PHE A 144 -1.80 2.49 0.84
C PHE A 144 -0.58 3.18 1.45
N LEU A 145 0.38 3.63 0.63
CA LEU A 145 1.53 4.40 1.09
C LEU A 145 1.13 5.66 1.86
N GLY A 146 0.17 6.44 1.34
CA GLY A 146 -0.35 7.64 2.00
C GLY A 146 -1.08 7.32 3.32
N VAL A 147 -1.91 6.27 3.32
CA VAL A 147 -2.64 5.82 4.51
C VAL A 147 -1.68 5.38 5.61
N TYR A 148 -0.61 4.64 5.28
CA TYR A 148 0.41 4.21 6.24
C TYR A 148 1.15 5.38 6.90
N TRP A 149 1.23 6.55 6.23
CA TRP A 149 1.83 7.76 6.78
C TRP A 149 0.88 8.65 7.60
N LEU A 150 -0.41 8.30 7.69
CA LEU A 150 -1.35 9.03 8.53
C LEU A 150 -0.93 8.94 10.01
N LYS A 151 -1.07 10.07 10.73
CA LYS A 151 -0.67 10.20 12.14
C LYS A 151 -1.33 9.15 13.04
N ASP A 152 -2.56 8.77 12.72
CA ASP A 152 -3.32 7.76 13.46
C ASP A 152 -2.70 6.37 13.36
N ILE A 153 -2.19 5.99 12.18
CA ILE A 153 -1.54 4.68 11.96
C ILE A 153 -0.13 4.68 12.54
N ARG A 154 0.61 5.77 12.35
CA ARG A 154 1.98 5.92 12.86
C ARG A 154 2.04 5.87 14.38
N LYS A 155 0.99 6.31 15.09
CA LYS A 155 0.89 6.24 16.55
C LYS A 155 0.89 4.80 17.08
N TYR A 156 0.42 3.82 16.30
CA TYR A 156 0.42 2.40 16.70
C TYR A 156 1.74 1.67 16.48
N LEU A 157 2.70 2.32 15.80
CA LEU A 157 4.03 1.79 15.50
C LEU A 157 5.10 2.31 16.47
N TYR A 158 4.77 3.32 17.29
CA TYR A 158 5.65 3.96 18.27
C TYR A 158 5.60 3.26 19.63
#